data_AF-A0A838MX10-F1
#
_entry.id   AF-A0A838MX10-F1
#
_cell.length_a   1.000
_cell.length_b   1.000
_cell.length_c   1.000
_cell.angle_alpha   90.00
_cell.angle_beta   90.00
_cell.angle_gamma   90.00
#
_symmetry.space_group_name_H-M   'P 1'
#
loop_
_entity.id
_entity.type
_entity.pdbx_description
1 polymer ?
#
loop_
_entity_poly.entity_id
_entity_poly.type
_entity_poly.pdbx_seq_one_letter_code
_entity_poly.pdbx_strand_id
1 'polypeptide(L)'
;MLKPSRFVLPATLLLLTFNVSLSARTHVSFMAGVLRFPSHSAAIPDTDRDRDGLNGPVRRIKTETAKLLPKSGQLVEGPRQVLETASYDMKGAKIDYAFFPTATDSLTGKEVYKYDDNGNIAEMTLLNTDGSVLSKETYQY
;
A
#
# COMPACT_ATOMS: atom_id res chain seq x y z
N MET A 1 23.39 -61.72 62.57
CA MET A 1 22.28 -62.24 63.40
C MET A 1 21.07 -61.31 63.20
N LEU A 2 19.94 -61.89 62.76
CA LEU A 2 18.55 -61.39 62.73
C LEU A 2 18.15 -60.19 61.83
N LYS A 3 17.44 -60.55 60.75
CA LYS A 3 16.41 -59.76 60.06
C LYS A 3 15.06 -59.95 60.81
N PRO A 4 14.23 -58.90 60.93
CA PRO A 4 12.81 -59.01 60.49
C PRO A 4 12.30 -57.67 59.86
N SER A 5 11.46 -57.53 58.82
CA SER A 5 10.12 -58.09 58.47
C SER A 5 9.04 -57.74 59.52
N ARG A 6 7.92 -57.04 59.33
CA ARG A 6 7.06 -56.52 58.22
C ARG A 6 5.94 -55.62 58.85
N PHE A 7 5.01 -55.11 58.02
CA PHE A 7 3.65 -54.56 58.28
C PHE A 7 3.52 -53.05 58.53
N VAL A 8 3.17 -52.19 57.55
CA VAL A 8 1.92 -51.94 56.77
C VAL A 8 0.84 -51.17 57.55
N LEU A 9 0.49 -49.98 57.06
CA LEU A 9 -0.87 -49.44 56.89
C LEU A 9 -0.80 -48.22 55.93
N PRO A 10 -1.67 -48.10 54.91
CA PRO A 10 -1.70 -46.92 54.04
C PRO A 10 -2.59 -45.84 54.65
N ALA A 11 -2.04 -44.64 54.88
CA ALA A 11 -2.83 -43.47 55.24
C ALA A 11 -3.49 -42.91 53.97
N THR A 12 -4.78 -43.15 53.81
CA THR A 12 -5.62 -42.52 52.79
C THR A 12 -5.76 -41.02 53.09
N LEU A 13 -5.12 -40.18 52.27
CA LEU A 13 -5.24 -38.72 52.34
C LEU A 13 -6.51 -38.28 51.59
N LEU A 14 -7.53 -37.85 52.33
CA LEU A 14 -8.76 -37.27 51.81
C LEU A 14 -8.48 -35.80 51.42
N LEU A 15 -8.36 -35.52 50.12
CA LEU A 15 -8.14 -34.16 49.60
C LEU A 15 -9.50 -33.46 49.39
N LEU A 16 -9.86 -32.56 50.30
CA LEU A 16 -11.07 -31.74 50.21
C LEU A 16 -10.83 -30.55 49.27
N THR A 17 -11.38 -30.59 48.05
CA THR A 17 -11.28 -29.46 47.11
C THR A 17 -12.36 -28.41 47.41
N PHE A 18 -11.97 -27.26 47.97
CA PHE A 18 -12.83 -26.08 48.04
C PHE A 18 -12.89 -25.41 46.65
N ASN A 19 -14.04 -25.48 45.98
CA ASN A 19 -14.32 -24.67 44.79
C ASN A 19 -14.90 -23.33 45.24
N VAL A 20 -14.14 -22.24 45.11
CA VAL A 20 -14.66 -20.87 45.26
C VAL A 20 -14.96 -20.33 43.87
N SER A 21 -16.23 -20.38 43.46
CA SER A 21 -16.69 -19.67 42.25
C SER A 21 -16.96 -18.22 42.57
N LEU A 22 -16.03 -17.34 42.18
CA LEU A 22 -16.23 -15.89 42.24
C LEU A 22 -16.97 -15.43 40.98
N SER A 23 -18.30 -15.34 41.02
CA SER A 23 -19.05 -14.67 39.95
C SER A 23 -19.03 -13.16 40.17
N ALA A 24 -18.13 -12.45 39.50
CA ALA A 24 -18.15 -10.99 39.48
C ALA A 24 -19.23 -10.51 38.51
N ARG A 25 -20.36 -9.99 39.04
CA ARG A 25 -21.31 -9.20 38.25
C ARG A 25 -20.77 -7.78 38.12
N THR A 26 -20.19 -7.43 36.99
CA THR A 26 -19.79 -6.04 36.72
C THR A 26 -20.99 -5.26 36.19
N HIS A 27 -21.56 -4.40 37.03
CA HIS A 27 -22.43 -3.33 36.59
C HIS A 27 -21.60 -2.31 35.79
N VAL A 28 -21.83 -2.22 34.48
CA VAL A 28 -21.26 -1.14 33.66
C VAL A 28 -22.19 0.06 33.77
N SER A 29 -21.90 0.98 34.68
CA SER A 29 -22.52 2.31 34.69
C SER A 29 -21.82 3.20 33.67
N PHE A 30 -22.54 3.56 32.61
CA PHE A 30 -22.09 4.43 31.54
C PHE A 30 -22.08 5.88 32.03
N MET A 31 -20.95 6.36 32.55
CA MET A 31 -20.76 7.79 32.82
C MET A 31 -20.21 8.44 31.55
N ALA A 32 -21.06 9.20 30.86
CA ALA A 32 -20.73 9.97 29.67
C ALA A 32 -19.76 11.11 30.02
N GLY A 33 -18.46 10.80 30.10
CA GLY A 33 -17.39 11.79 30.05
C GLY A 33 -17.09 12.13 28.59
N VAL A 34 -17.43 13.35 28.15
CA VAL A 34 -17.07 13.86 26.82
C VAL A 34 -15.55 14.05 26.78
N LEU A 35 -14.82 13.00 26.40
CA LEU A 35 -13.45 13.14 25.93
C LEU A 35 -13.51 13.85 24.57
N ARG A 36 -13.21 15.15 24.59
CA ARG A 36 -12.87 15.89 23.36
C ARG A 36 -11.53 15.36 22.87
N PHE A 37 -11.59 14.38 21.96
CA PHE A 37 -10.45 14.09 21.10
C PHE A 37 -10.22 15.32 20.21
N PRO A 38 -9.00 15.89 20.15
CA PRO A 38 -8.72 16.88 19.14
C PRO A 38 -8.97 16.23 17.77
N SER A 39 -9.93 16.76 17.02
CA SER A 39 -10.16 16.41 15.61
C SER A 39 -9.00 16.95 14.77
N HIS A 40 -7.80 16.44 14.97
CA HIS A 40 -6.79 16.49 13.92
C HIS A 40 -7.11 15.32 13.01
N SER A 41 -7.84 15.61 11.93
CA SER A 41 -7.73 14.80 10.73
C SER A 41 -6.27 14.91 10.30
N ALA A 42 -5.40 14.06 10.83
CA ALA A 42 -4.09 13.87 10.24
C ALA A 42 -4.36 13.43 8.81
N ALA A 43 -4.03 14.29 7.84
CA ALA A 43 -4.08 13.91 6.44
C ALA A 43 -3.28 12.60 6.32
N ILE A 44 -3.94 11.52 5.94
CA ILE A 44 -3.24 10.28 5.61
C ILE A 44 -2.40 10.66 4.40
N PRO A 45 -1.06 10.60 4.47
CA PRO A 45 -0.24 10.98 3.33
C PRO A 45 -0.60 10.09 2.14
N ASP A 46 -0.79 10.70 0.97
CA ASP A 46 -1.11 9.96 -0.25
C ASP A 46 -0.02 8.91 -0.50
N THR A 47 -0.46 7.68 -0.75
CA THR A 47 0.44 6.60 -1.15
C THR A 47 0.90 6.82 -2.59
N ASP A 48 1.95 6.14 -3.07
CA ASP A 48 2.33 6.23 -4.49
C ASP A 48 1.16 5.86 -5.41
N ARG A 49 0.39 4.85 -4.99
CA ARG A 49 -0.84 4.43 -5.68
C ARG A 49 -1.89 5.55 -5.74
N ASP A 50 -2.10 6.26 -4.63
CA ASP A 50 -3.09 7.34 -4.58
C ASP A 50 -2.63 8.55 -5.42
N ARG A 51 -1.32 8.87 -5.39
CA ARG A 51 -0.69 9.87 -6.28
C ARG A 51 -0.80 9.51 -7.76
N ASP A 52 -0.74 8.24 -8.11
CA ASP A 52 -0.97 7.74 -9.48
C ASP A 52 -2.47 7.72 -9.87
N GLY A 53 -3.37 8.20 -9.01
CA GLY A 53 -4.81 8.31 -9.27
C GLY A 53 -5.58 6.99 -9.18
N LEU A 54 -4.99 5.96 -8.56
CA LEU A 54 -5.58 4.63 -8.49
C LEU A 54 -6.45 4.48 -7.24
N ASN A 55 -7.72 4.13 -7.46
CA ASN A 55 -8.71 3.99 -6.39
C ASN A 55 -8.74 2.57 -5.81
N GLY A 56 -8.55 2.45 -4.50
CA GLY A 56 -8.64 1.19 -3.76
C GLY A 56 -7.43 0.26 -3.97
N PRO A 57 -7.48 -0.97 -3.45
CA PRO A 57 -6.36 -1.92 -3.56
C PRO A 57 -6.02 -2.27 -5.00
N VAL A 58 -4.91 -1.73 -5.52
CA VAL A 58 -4.35 -2.08 -6.83
C VAL A 58 -2.98 -2.70 -6.63
N ARG A 59 -2.79 -3.92 -7.12
CA ARG A 59 -1.51 -4.63 -7.03
C ARG A 59 -0.60 -4.36 -8.23
N ARG A 60 -1.17 -4.22 -9.44
CA ARG A 60 -0.41 -4.01 -10.67
C ARG A 60 -1.25 -3.30 -11.74
N ILE A 61 -0.62 -2.39 -12.47
CA ILE A 61 -1.15 -1.76 -13.69
C ILE A 61 -0.24 -2.03 -14.88
N LYS A 62 -0.81 -1.92 -16.08
CA LYS A 62 -0.11 -1.94 -17.36
C LYS A 62 -0.77 -0.94 -18.29
N THR A 63 0.00 0.01 -18.80
CA THR A 63 -0.46 1.01 -19.77
C THR A 63 0.01 0.58 -21.15
N GLU A 64 -0.89 0.59 -22.13
CA GLU A 64 -0.63 0.20 -23.51
C GLU A 64 -1.12 1.27 -24.47
N THR A 65 -0.41 1.45 -25.59
CA THR A 65 -0.81 2.34 -26.68
C THR A 65 -1.10 1.53 -27.94
N ALA A 66 -2.07 1.96 -28.73
CA ALA A 66 -2.35 1.39 -30.05
C ALA A 66 -2.75 2.50 -31.03
N LYS A 67 -2.23 2.42 -32.25
CA LYS A 67 -2.62 3.34 -33.32
C LYS A 67 -3.99 2.94 -33.87
N LEU A 68 -4.87 3.91 -34.09
CA LEU A 68 -6.11 3.68 -34.84
C LEU A 68 -5.80 3.68 -36.33
N LEU A 69 -6.18 2.61 -37.02
CA LEU A 69 -5.95 2.40 -38.44
C LEU A 69 -7.29 2.44 -39.20
N PRO A 70 -7.36 3.14 -40.34
CA PRO A 70 -8.55 3.10 -41.18
C PRO A 70 -8.66 1.72 -41.85
N LYS A 71 -9.81 1.06 -41.70
CA LYS A 71 -10.16 -0.18 -42.38
C LYS A 71 -11.61 -0.11 -42.84
N SER A 72 -11.81 -0.05 -44.16
CA SER A 72 -13.13 -0.03 -44.80
C SER A 72 -14.08 1.06 -44.28
N GLY A 73 -13.56 2.27 -44.06
CA GLY A 73 -14.35 3.40 -43.56
C GLY A 73 -14.60 3.41 -42.04
N GLN A 74 -14.03 2.45 -41.30
CA GLN A 74 -14.05 2.43 -39.83
C GLN A 74 -12.63 2.57 -39.27
N LEU A 75 -12.49 3.17 -38.09
CA LEU A 75 -11.24 3.17 -37.35
C LEU A 75 -11.15 1.87 -36.54
N VAL A 76 -10.07 1.13 -36.73
CA VAL A 76 -9.80 -0.14 -36.05
C VAL A 76 -8.52 0.00 -35.25
N GLU A 77 -8.52 -0.50 -34.02
CA GLU A 77 -7.34 -0.51 -33.16
C GLU A 77 -6.25 -1.42 -33.76
N GLY A 78 -5.05 -0.86 -33.91
CA GLY A 78 -3.86 -1.60 -34.34
C GLY A 78 -3.23 -2.40 -33.20
N PRO A 79 -2.04 -2.97 -33.42
CA PRO A 79 -1.32 -3.71 -32.38
C PRO A 79 -1.02 -2.85 -31.15
N ARG A 80 -1.31 -3.38 -29.96
CA ARG A 80 -0.96 -2.74 -28.68
C ARG A 80 0.53 -2.86 -28.40
N GLN A 81 1.10 -1.80 -27.88
CA GLN A 81 2.46 -1.74 -27.40
C GLN A 81 2.44 -1.33 -25.92
N VAL A 82 3.14 -2.08 -25.07
CA VAL A 82 3.23 -1.74 -23.64
C VAL A 82 4.10 -0.50 -23.51
N LEU A 83 3.57 0.52 -22.84
CA LEU A 83 4.27 1.76 -22.51
C LEU A 83 4.91 1.67 -21.13
N GLU A 84 4.19 1.12 -20.16
CA GLU A 84 4.66 1.01 -18.79
C GLU A 84 3.93 -0.08 -18.00
N THR A 85 4.57 -0.54 -16.93
CA THR A 85 3.96 -1.37 -15.88
C THR A 85 4.38 -0.84 -14.51
N ALA A 86 3.46 -0.81 -13.56
CA ALA A 86 3.76 -0.50 -12.16
C ALA A 86 3.11 -1.52 -11.24
N SER A 87 3.78 -1.89 -10.14
CA SER A 87 3.23 -2.75 -9.09
C SER A 87 3.28 -2.04 -7.74
N TYR A 88 2.31 -2.34 -6.89
CA TYR A 88 2.19 -1.73 -5.56
C TYR A 88 2.05 -2.80 -4.48
N ASP A 89 2.55 -2.49 -3.29
CA ASP A 89 2.33 -3.32 -2.10
C ASP A 89 0.95 -3.08 -1.47
N MET A 90 0.67 -3.76 -0.36
CA MET A 90 -0.59 -3.62 0.38
C MET A 90 -0.79 -2.24 1.01
N LYS A 91 0.28 -1.46 1.20
CA LYS A 91 0.25 -0.11 1.74
C LYS A 91 0.17 0.95 0.63
N GLY A 92 0.15 0.55 -0.64
CA GLY A 92 0.09 1.46 -1.79
C GLY A 92 1.44 2.04 -2.19
N ALA A 93 2.56 1.52 -1.65
CA ALA A 93 3.90 1.92 -2.09
C ALA A 93 4.24 1.25 -3.42
N LYS A 94 4.84 1.99 -4.36
CA LYS A 94 5.28 1.48 -5.66
C LYS A 94 6.53 0.62 -5.46
N ILE A 95 6.41 -0.68 -5.74
CA ILE A 95 7.48 -1.68 -5.52
C ILE A 95 8.15 -2.16 -6.81
N ASP A 96 7.55 -1.86 -7.96
CA ASP A 96 8.12 -2.16 -9.27
C ASP A 96 7.59 -1.14 -10.28
N TYR A 97 8.45 -0.72 -11.20
CA TYR A 97 8.12 0.18 -12.29
C TYR A 97 9.04 -0.06 -13.47
N ALA A 98 8.46 -0.28 -14.64
CA ALA A 98 9.18 -0.40 -15.89
C ALA A 98 8.51 0.46 -16.96
N PHE A 99 9.31 1.27 -17.64
CA PHE A 99 8.91 2.06 -18.80
C PHE A 99 9.56 1.47 -20.05
N PHE A 100 8.76 1.30 -21.10
CA PHE A 100 9.17 0.69 -22.36
C PHE A 100 9.00 1.73 -23.48
N PRO A 101 10.10 2.36 -23.94
CA PRO A 101 10.03 3.29 -25.05
C PRO A 101 9.49 2.58 -26.30
N THR A 102 8.28 2.91 -26.71
CA THR A 102 7.68 2.36 -27.92
C THR A 102 8.17 3.15 -29.13
N ALA A 103 8.73 2.46 -30.13
CA ALA A 103 9.38 3.03 -31.32
C ALA A 103 8.46 3.88 -32.25
N THR A 104 7.21 4.12 -31.86
CA THR A 104 6.24 4.86 -32.68
C THR A 104 6.24 6.36 -32.48
N ASP A 105 6.85 6.85 -31.41
CA ASP A 105 7.34 8.21 -31.32
C ASP A 105 8.69 8.13 -30.64
N SER A 106 9.72 8.49 -31.40
CA SER A 106 11.00 8.86 -30.85
C SER A 106 10.75 9.83 -29.69
N LEU A 107 10.86 9.35 -28.45
CA LEU A 107 11.10 10.25 -27.33
C LEU A 107 12.51 10.78 -27.60
N THR A 108 12.60 11.80 -28.45
CA THR A 108 13.85 12.31 -29.04
C THR A 108 14.66 13.10 -28.00
N GLY A 109 14.42 12.82 -26.73
CA GLY A 109 14.66 13.75 -25.67
C GLY A 109 14.70 13.19 -24.27
N LYS A 110 15.31 13.97 -23.38
CA LYS A 110 15.51 13.69 -21.96
C LYS A 110 14.58 14.58 -21.15
N GLU A 111 13.81 13.99 -20.24
CA GLU A 111 13.00 14.74 -19.28
C GLU A 111 13.82 15.07 -18.03
N VAL A 112 13.66 16.29 -17.51
CA VAL A 112 14.29 16.79 -16.28
C VAL A 112 13.21 17.39 -15.40
N TYR A 113 13.13 16.94 -14.15
CA TYR A 113 12.13 17.39 -13.19
C TYR A 113 12.75 18.23 -12.08
N LYS A 114 12.01 19.22 -11.61
CA LYS A 114 12.26 19.92 -10.34
C LYS A 114 11.08 19.70 -9.41
N TYR A 115 11.40 19.58 -8.13
CA TYR A 115 10.41 19.33 -7.10
C TYR A 115 10.29 20.54 -6.18
N ASP A 116 9.08 20.77 -5.65
CA ASP A 116 8.84 21.71 -4.56
C ASP A 116 9.26 21.12 -3.20
N ASP A 117 9.15 21.91 -2.13
CA ASP A 117 9.49 21.50 -0.76
C ASP A 117 8.57 20.38 -0.22
N ASN A 118 7.41 20.18 -0.84
CA ASN A 118 6.46 19.11 -0.49
C ASN A 118 6.73 17.83 -1.30
N GLY A 119 7.66 17.85 -2.25
CA GLY A 119 8.01 16.73 -3.12
C GLY A 119 7.14 16.59 -4.37
N ASN A 120 6.30 17.57 -4.71
CA ASN A 120 5.53 17.58 -5.95
C ASN A 120 6.39 18.08 -7.12
N ILE A 121 6.05 17.70 -8.36
CA ILE A 121 6.74 18.17 -9.55
C ILE A 121 6.39 19.64 -9.80
N ALA A 122 7.28 20.57 -9.43
CA ALA A 122 7.10 21.99 -9.70
C ALA A 122 7.36 22.34 -11.18
N GLU A 123 8.23 21.59 -11.85
CA GLU A 123 8.63 21.84 -13.24
C GLU A 123 9.04 20.54 -13.95
N MET A 124 8.64 20.40 -15.21
CA MET A 124 9.08 19.36 -16.13
C MET A 124 9.68 20.03 -17.39
N THR A 125 10.87 19.61 -17.79
CA THR A 125 11.54 20.09 -19.01
C THR A 125 11.87 18.92 -19.91
N LEU A 126 11.37 18.94 -21.14
CA LEU A 126 11.76 18.01 -22.19
C LEU A 126 12.90 18.62 -23.00
N LEU A 127 14.05 17.97 -23.01
CA LEU A 127 15.23 18.36 -23.77
C LEU A 127 15.34 17.49 -25.02
N ASN A 128 15.76 18.01 -26.17
CA ASN A 128 16.19 17.20 -27.31
C ASN A 128 17.50 16.45 -27.01
N THR A 129 17.87 15.53 -27.89
CA THR A 129 19.17 14.80 -27.84
C THR A 129 20.41 15.69 -27.84
N ASP A 130 20.32 16.91 -28.40
CA ASP A 130 21.40 17.91 -28.38
C ASP A 130 21.41 18.77 -27.10
N GLY A 131 20.47 18.54 -26.18
CA GLY A 131 20.32 19.30 -24.94
C GLY A 131 19.49 20.58 -25.06
N SER A 132 18.96 20.91 -26.24
CA SER A 132 18.05 22.05 -26.41
C SER A 132 16.68 21.80 -25.77
N VAL A 133 16.02 22.83 -25.22
CA VAL A 133 14.69 22.67 -24.60
C VAL A 133 13.62 22.56 -25.69
N LEU A 134 12.93 21.43 -25.73
CA LEU A 134 11.80 21.17 -26.60
C LEU A 134 10.48 21.65 -25.98
N SER A 135 10.26 21.37 -24.69
CA SER A 135 9.10 21.87 -23.94
C SER A 135 9.44 22.09 -22.47
N LYS A 136 8.68 22.97 -21.82
CA LYS A 136 8.77 23.24 -20.39
C LYS A 136 7.39 23.50 -19.82
N GLU A 137 7.05 22.79 -18.76
CA GLU A 137 5.79 22.92 -18.04
C GLU A 137 6.08 23.24 -16.57
N THR A 138 5.28 24.14 -16.01
CA THR A 138 5.33 24.50 -14.59
C THR A 138 3.97 24.22 -13.99
N TYR A 139 3.96 23.53 -12.86
CA TYR A 139 2.74 23.16 -12.16
C TYR A 139 2.64 23.94 -10.86
N GLN A 140 1.41 24.36 -10.53
CA GLN A 140 1.07 24.99 -9.25
C GLN A 140 0.01 24.12 -8.58
N TYR A 141 0.24 23.79 -7.32
CA TYR A 141 -0.60 22.94 -6.48
C TYR A 141 -1.08 23.71 -5.25
#